data_AF-A0A834RGZ7-F1
#
_entry.id   AF-A0A834RGZ7-F1
#
_cell.length_a   1.000
_cell.length_b   1.000
_cell.length_c   1.000
_cell.angle_alpha   90.00
_cell.angle_beta   90.00
_cell.angle_gamma   90.00
#
_symmetry.space_group_name_H-M   'P 1'
#
loop_
_entity.id
_entity.type
_entity.pdbx_description
1 polymer ?
#
loop_
_entity_poly.entity_id
_entity_poly.type
_entity_poly.pdbx_seq_one_letter_code
_entity_poly.pdbx_strand_id
1 'polypeptide(L)'
;MKIDVHAHILPEQWPAFDQKFGYPGWIRIKHEQQQSIMEYDDGRFFRNIDDRVFSPEIRLKEMNRTGIDRQILSTVPVMFSYWSKGEDNEIVARFLNDHLASVVNCWPERFSGLGTVPLQNVTLAIKELIRCKTDLHLNGIIIGTHCNERTLDDPIFEPFWRAAEEFRMPIFIHPWDVAIANGRWSRYVLPYIVGMTSETTATALTLAFSGVFQRHPHLKVLLSHGGGSLPYLCGRAVKAFRVYPNEMNPNVALPPDGFLRRSKISSPILWFTIVMHSI
;
A
#
# COMPACT_ATOMS: atom_id res chain seq x y z
N MET A 1 16.07 17.58 -7.63
CA MET A 1 15.45 16.28 -7.91
C MET A 1 14.11 16.18 -7.17
N LYS A 2 12.99 16.09 -7.89
CA LYS A 2 11.62 15.92 -7.40
C LYS A 2 11.20 14.47 -7.64
N ILE A 3 10.96 13.74 -6.55
CA ILE A 3 10.51 12.35 -6.59
C ILE A 3 9.05 12.30 -6.12
N ASP A 4 8.20 11.70 -6.94
CA ASP A 4 6.85 11.33 -6.55
C ASP A 4 6.84 9.88 -6.06
N VAL A 5 6.53 9.72 -4.78
CA VAL A 5 6.66 8.44 -4.06
C VAL A 5 5.36 7.64 -4.03
N HIS A 6 4.29 8.13 -4.65
CA HIS A 6 2.96 7.54 -4.59
C HIS A 6 2.31 7.58 -5.96
N ALA A 7 2.74 6.69 -6.85
CA ALA A 7 2.14 6.53 -8.15
C ALA A 7 1.74 5.07 -8.38
N HIS A 8 0.63 4.86 -9.09
CA HIS A 8 0.13 3.53 -9.41
C HIS A 8 0.24 3.23 -10.90
N ILE A 9 0.60 2.00 -11.23
CA ILE A 9 0.66 1.47 -12.59
C ILE A 9 0.01 0.08 -12.64
N LEU A 10 -0.60 -0.25 -13.77
CA LEU A 10 -1.18 -1.54 -14.06
C LEU A 10 -0.60 -2.10 -15.36
N PRO A 11 -0.51 -3.43 -15.51
CA PRO A 11 -0.41 -4.04 -16.83
C PRO A 11 -1.62 -3.63 -17.67
N GLU A 12 -1.42 -3.40 -18.97
CA GLU A 12 -2.52 -3.07 -19.89
C GLU A 12 -3.55 -4.22 -19.94
N GLN A 13 -3.07 -5.47 -19.87
CA GLN A 13 -3.90 -6.67 -19.83
C GLN A 13 -3.31 -7.70 -18.87
N TRP A 14 -4.15 -8.59 -18.35
CA TRP A 14 -3.74 -9.74 -17.55
C TRP A 14 -4.64 -10.95 -17.79
N PRO A 15 -4.20 -12.16 -17.41
CA PRO A 15 -4.99 -13.37 -17.60
C PRO A 15 -6.38 -13.26 -16.95
N ALA A 16 -7.38 -13.94 -17.52
CA ALA A 16 -8.68 -14.13 -16.88
C ALA A 16 -8.51 -15.00 -15.62
N PHE A 17 -8.19 -14.37 -14.50
CA PHE A 17 -7.87 -15.03 -13.24
C PHE A 17 -9.03 -15.88 -12.71
N ASP A 18 -10.26 -15.45 -12.93
CA ASP A 18 -11.47 -16.21 -12.60
C ASP A 18 -11.53 -17.55 -13.34
N GLN A 19 -11.19 -17.58 -14.64
CA GLN A 19 -11.13 -18.81 -15.43
C GLN A 19 -9.95 -19.68 -15.01
N LYS A 20 -8.81 -19.03 -14.71
CA LYS A 20 -7.59 -19.72 -14.30
C LYS A 20 -7.72 -20.41 -12.95
N PHE A 21 -8.38 -19.76 -11.99
CA PHE A 21 -8.48 -20.24 -10.60
C PHE A 21 -9.82 -20.89 -10.27
N GLY A 22 -10.84 -20.70 -11.13
CA GLY A 22 -12.14 -21.36 -11.04
C GLY A 22 -13.10 -20.75 -10.02
N TYR A 23 -12.94 -19.48 -9.64
CA TYR A 23 -13.86 -18.76 -8.75
C TYR A 23 -13.88 -17.24 -9.03
N PRO A 24 -14.98 -16.54 -8.71
CA PRO A 24 -15.18 -15.13 -9.07
C PRO A 24 -14.54 -14.15 -8.08
N GLY A 25 -14.66 -12.85 -8.34
CA GLY A 25 -14.21 -11.72 -7.51
C GLY A 25 -13.03 -10.94 -8.08
N TRP A 26 -12.48 -11.34 -9.22
CA TRP A 26 -11.28 -10.76 -9.81
C TRP A 26 -11.59 -9.50 -10.64
N ILE A 27 -10.66 -8.55 -10.67
CA ILE A 27 -10.75 -7.39 -11.55
C ILE A 27 -10.30 -7.74 -12.95
N ARG A 28 -10.95 -7.17 -13.95
CA ARG A 28 -10.58 -7.17 -15.37
C ARG A 28 -10.50 -5.74 -15.90
N ILE A 29 -9.78 -5.55 -16.99
CA ILE A 29 -9.82 -4.32 -17.79
C ILE A 29 -10.55 -4.60 -19.09
N LYS A 30 -11.47 -3.70 -19.44
CA LYS A 30 -12.04 -3.58 -20.78
C LYS A 30 -11.55 -2.29 -21.41
N HIS A 31 -11.04 -2.37 -22.63
CA HIS A 31 -10.69 -1.20 -23.43
C HIS A 31 -11.86 -0.85 -24.35
N GLU A 32 -12.45 0.32 -24.14
CA GLU A 32 -13.47 0.90 -25.03
C GLU A 32 -12.84 2.04 -25.85
N GLN A 33 -13.53 2.50 -26.90
CA GLN A 33 -12.94 3.44 -27.89
C GLN A 33 -12.33 4.72 -27.29
N GLN A 34 -12.86 5.23 -26.17
CA GLN A 34 -12.42 6.50 -25.57
C GLN A 34 -11.98 6.38 -24.10
N GLN A 35 -12.09 5.20 -23.50
CA GLN A 35 -11.76 4.99 -22.09
C GLN A 35 -11.49 3.51 -21.83
N SER A 36 -10.74 3.23 -20.77
CA SER A 36 -10.61 1.88 -20.25
C SER A 36 -11.40 1.76 -18.95
N ILE A 37 -12.02 0.61 -18.72
CA ILE A 37 -12.88 0.36 -17.57
C ILE A 37 -12.30 -0.79 -16.77
N MET A 38 -12.11 -0.58 -15.47
CA MET A 38 -11.91 -1.65 -14.51
C MET A 38 -13.26 -2.11 -13.99
N GLU A 39 -13.51 -3.40 -14.04
CA GLU A 39 -14.72 -4.05 -13.53
C GLU A 39 -14.38 -5.38 -12.87
N TYR A 40 -15.27 -5.87 -12.01
CA TYR A 40 -15.20 -7.23 -11.50
C TYR A 40 -15.61 -8.23 -12.58
N ASP A 41 -15.18 -9.48 -12.45
CA ASP A 41 -15.49 -10.58 -13.37
C ASP A 41 -17.00 -10.89 -13.50
N ASP A 42 -17.80 -10.50 -12.52
CA ASP A 42 -19.27 -10.52 -12.52
C ASP A 42 -19.91 -9.34 -13.29
N GLY A 43 -19.10 -8.46 -13.87
CA GLY A 43 -19.52 -7.27 -14.63
C GLY A 43 -19.84 -6.05 -13.76
N ARG A 44 -19.68 -6.12 -12.43
CA ARG A 44 -19.85 -4.95 -11.57
C ARG A 44 -18.77 -3.91 -11.87
N PHE A 45 -19.22 -2.71 -12.22
CA PHE A 45 -18.33 -1.56 -12.45
C PHE A 45 -17.48 -1.26 -11.21
N PHE A 46 -16.18 -1.03 -11.41
CA PHE A 46 -15.30 -0.53 -10.36
C PHE A 46 -14.91 0.94 -10.63
N ARG A 47 -14.28 1.24 -11.76
CA ARG A 47 -13.85 2.61 -12.11
C ARG A 47 -13.47 2.75 -13.58
N ASN A 48 -13.52 3.97 -14.09
CA ASN A 48 -12.83 4.34 -15.31
C ASN A 48 -11.33 4.52 -15.03
N ILE A 49 -10.52 4.22 -16.04
CA ILE A 49 -9.09 4.47 -16.10
C ILE A 49 -8.74 5.02 -17.48
N ASP A 50 -7.65 5.77 -17.55
CA ASP A 50 -7.05 6.17 -18.82
C ASP A 50 -5.66 5.57 -18.99
N ASP A 51 -5.11 5.76 -20.18
CA ASP A 51 -3.85 5.16 -20.61
C ASP A 51 -2.66 5.53 -19.71
N ARG A 52 -2.74 6.59 -18.89
CA ARG A 52 -1.66 6.93 -17.95
C ARG A 52 -1.44 5.81 -16.93
N VAL A 53 -2.47 5.03 -16.59
CA VAL A 53 -2.31 3.94 -15.60
C VAL A 53 -1.54 2.75 -16.15
N PHE A 54 -1.46 2.55 -17.46
CA PHE A 54 -0.77 1.39 -18.05
C PHE A 54 0.31 1.70 -19.10
N SER A 55 0.36 2.91 -19.67
CA SER A 55 1.42 3.34 -20.60
C SER A 55 2.53 4.13 -19.89
N PRO A 56 3.75 3.57 -19.78
CA PRO A 56 4.92 4.28 -19.26
C PRO A 56 5.28 5.52 -20.09
N GLU A 57 5.10 5.49 -21.42
CA GLU A 57 5.45 6.58 -22.32
C GLU A 57 4.56 7.82 -22.11
N ILE A 58 3.24 7.60 -21.98
CA ILE A 58 2.29 8.68 -21.68
C ILE A 58 2.61 9.26 -20.30
N ARG A 59 2.90 8.41 -19.32
CA ARG A 59 3.31 8.82 -17.98
C ARG A 59 4.59 9.65 -17.99
N LEU A 60 5.61 9.26 -18.76
CA LEU A 60 6.86 10.01 -18.91
C LEU A 60 6.63 11.41 -19.50
N LYS A 61 5.73 11.55 -20.48
CA LYS A 61 5.35 12.87 -21.02
C LYS A 61 4.74 13.76 -19.94
N GLU A 62 3.86 13.20 -19.11
CA GLU A 62 3.23 13.92 -18.00
C GLU A 62 4.23 14.29 -16.89
N MET A 63 5.15 13.38 -16.55
CA MET A 63 6.25 13.65 -15.61
C MET A 63 7.12 14.81 -16.09
N ASN A 64 7.50 14.81 -17.38
CA ASN A 64 8.27 15.91 -17.97
C ASN A 64 7.50 17.24 -17.90
N ARG A 65 6.19 17.22 -18.19
CA ARG A 65 5.32 18.41 -18.15
C ARG A 65 5.17 18.99 -16.73
N THR A 66 5.14 18.13 -15.71
CA THR A 66 4.92 18.49 -14.30
C THR A 66 6.22 18.64 -13.49
N GLY A 67 7.36 18.48 -14.15
CA GLY A 67 8.69 18.59 -13.56
C GLY A 67 9.00 17.48 -12.54
N ILE A 68 8.42 16.29 -12.69
CA ILE A 68 8.70 15.11 -11.87
C ILE A 68 9.90 14.36 -12.46
N ASP A 69 10.99 14.29 -11.71
CA ASP A 69 12.23 13.64 -12.17
C ASP A 69 12.09 12.12 -12.11
N ARG A 70 11.50 11.58 -11.03
CA ARG A 70 11.32 10.15 -10.80
C ARG A 70 9.96 9.84 -10.15
N GLN A 71 9.34 8.73 -10.54
CA GLN A 71 8.18 8.15 -9.83
C GLN A 71 8.53 6.81 -9.19
N ILE A 72 8.03 6.58 -7.98
CA ILE A 72 7.99 5.25 -7.36
C ILE A 72 6.61 4.65 -7.67
N LEU A 73 6.62 3.62 -8.50
CA LEU A 73 5.44 2.95 -9.01
C LEU A 73 5.05 1.76 -8.13
N SER A 74 3.75 1.48 -8.05
CA SER A 74 3.17 0.36 -7.31
C SER A 74 1.87 -0.09 -8.00
N THR A 75 1.35 -1.27 -7.68
CA THR A 75 0.04 -1.68 -8.23
C THR A 75 -1.11 -0.85 -7.62
N VAL A 76 -2.28 -0.87 -8.26
CA VAL A 76 -3.49 -0.24 -7.70
C VAL A 76 -4.04 -1.11 -6.55
N PRO A 77 -4.49 -0.55 -5.41
CA PRO A 77 -4.85 -1.33 -4.21
C PRO A 77 -5.92 -2.40 -4.40
N VAL A 78 -6.86 -2.22 -5.34
CA VAL A 78 -7.87 -3.24 -5.68
C VAL A 78 -7.23 -4.58 -6.10
N MET A 79 -5.99 -4.54 -6.61
CA MET A 79 -5.23 -5.69 -7.06
C MET A 79 -4.48 -6.42 -5.93
N PHE A 80 -4.59 -5.96 -4.67
CA PHE A 80 -4.02 -6.69 -3.52
C PHE A 80 -4.65 -8.06 -3.34
N SER A 81 -5.93 -8.21 -3.67
CA SER A 81 -6.65 -9.49 -3.73
C SER A 81 -6.56 -10.35 -2.46
N TYR A 82 -6.45 -9.76 -1.27
CA TYR A 82 -6.28 -10.51 0.00
C TYR A 82 -7.44 -11.45 0.34
N TRP A 83 -8.60 -11.25 -0.29
CA TRP A 83 -9.78 -12.10 -0.20
C TRP A 83 -9.60 -13.47 -0.88
N SER A 84 -8.64 -13.61 -1.80
CA SER A 84 -8.42 -14.84 -2.56
C SER A 84 -7.47 -15.81 -1.85
N LYS A 85 -7.38 -17.05 -2.35
CA LYS A 85 -6.48 -18.07 -1.79
C LYS A 85 -5.03 -17.60 -1.92
N GLY A 86 -4.20 -17.90 -0.92
CA GLY A 86 -2.82 -17.41 -0.84
C GLY A 86 -1.97 -17.80 -2.04
N GLU A 87 -2.10 -19.04 -2.51
CA GLU A 87 -1.37 -19.59 -3.66
C GLU A 87 -1.80 -18.95 -4.99
N ASP A 88 -3.10 -18.64 -5.14
CA ASP A 88 -3.61 -17.96 -6.33
C ASP A 88 -3.19 -16.48 -6.32
N ASN A 89 -3.23 -15.83 -5.15
CA ASN A 89 -2.75 -14.46 -4.99
C ASN A 89 -1.24 -14.37 -5.23
N GLU A 90 -0.43 -15.36 -4.81
CA GLU A 90 1.00 -15.40 -5.16
C GLU A 90 1.21 -15.30 -6.68
N ILE A 91 0.41 -16.02 -7.47
CA ILE A 91 0.48 -15.95 -8.94
C ILE A 91 0.15 -14.54 -9.45
N VAL A 92 -0.87 -13.89 -8.88
CA VAL A 92 -1.24 -12.51 -9.24
C VAL A 92 -0.18 -11.50 -8.83
N ALA A 93 0.30 -11.58 -7.58
CA ALA A 93 1.35 -10.72 -7.05
C ALA A 93 2.63 -10.80 -7.90
N ARG A 94 3.06 -12.02 -8.24
CA ARG A 94 4.23 -12.24 -9.10
C ARG A 94 4.05 -11.64 -10.49
N PHE A 95 2.88 -11.86 -11.11
CA PHE A 95 2.56 -11.28 -12.41
C PHE A 95 2.64 -9.75 -12.40
N LEU A 96 2.05 -9.10 -11.38
CA LEU A 96 2.10 -7.65 -11.20
C LEU A 96 3.51 -7.14 -10.94
N ASN A 97 4.28 -7.85 -10.13
CA ASN A 97 5.66 -7.48 -9.79
C ASN A 97 6.61 -7.66 -10.97
N ASP A 98 6.43 -8.69 -11.80
CA ASP A 98 7.22 -8.92 -13.00
C ASP A 98 6.96 -7.83 -14.06
N HIS A 99 5.69 -7.42 -14.23
CA HIS A 99 5.35 -6.25 -15.04
C HIS A 99 5.95 -4.95 -14.48
N LEU A 100 5.83 -4.72 -13.18
CA LEU A 100 6.40 -3.52 -12.55
C LEU A 100 7.93 -3.47 -12.75
N ALA A 101 8.62 -4.60 -12.55
CA ALA A 101 10.05 -4.71 -12.75
C ALA A 101 10.44 -4.48 -14.22
N SER A 102 9.66 -5.00 -15.19
CA SER A 102 9.94 -4.76 -16.61
C SER A 102 9.84 -3.27 -16.97
N VAL A 103 8.82 -2.56 -16.48
CA VAL A 103 8.69 -1.11 -16.66
C VAL A 103 9.84 -0.35 -16.01
N VAL A 104 10.22 -0.71 -14.78
CA VAL A 104 11.37 -0.08 -14.09
C VAL A 104 12.67 -0.30 -14.86
N ASN A 105 12.90 -1.51 -15.39
CA ASN A 105 14.10 -1.85 -16.15
C ASN A 105 14.19 -1.13 -17.52
N CYS A 106 13.05 -0.80 -18.13
CA CYS A 106 13.03 -0.01 -19.36
C CYS A 106 13.40 1.47 -19.13
N TRP A 107 13.07 2.04 -17.96
CA TRP A 107 13.40 3.42 -17.61
C TRP A 107 13.93 3.58 -16.17
N PRO A 108 15.09 2.98 -15.84
CA PRO A 108 15.58 2.89 -14.46
C PRO A 108 15.96 4.25 -13.86
N GLU A 109 16.23 5.24 -14.71
CA GLU A 109 16.49 6.63 -14.30
C GLU A 109 15.21 7.40 -13.91
N ARG A 110 14.05 6.94 -14.40
CA ARG A 110 12.76 7.62 -14.25
C ARG A 110 11.82 6.90 -13.30
N PHE A 111 11.99 5.59 -13.13
CA PHE A 111 11.11 4.77 -12.31
C PHE A 111 11.87 3.97 -11.24
N SER A 112 11.16 3.75 -10.14
CA SER A 112 11.48 2.82 -9.06
C SER A 112 10.20 2.05 -8.73
N GLY A 113 10.28 0.89 -8.08
CA GLY A 113 9.11 0.03 -7.89
C GLY A 113 8.89 -0.41 -6.45
N LEU A 114 7.62 -0.51 -6.05
CA LEU A 114 7.17 -1.17 -4.82
C LEU A 114 6.34 -2.40 -5.21
N GLY A 115 6.84 -3.59 -4.87
CA GLY A 115 6.14 -4.84 -5.16
C GLY A 115 4.89 -5.00 -4.28
N THR A 116 3.94 -5.83 -4.70
CA THR A 116 2.83 -6.30 -3.85
C THR A 116 3.11 -7.72 -3.36
N VAL A 117 2.47 -8.16 -2.28
CA VAL A 117 2.65 -9.49 -1.69
C VAL A 117 1.31 -10.12 -1.31
N PRO A 118 1.17 -11.47 -1.34
CA PRO A 118 -0.03 -12.18 -0.87
C PRO A 118 -0.10 -12.21 0.66
N LEU A 119 -0.36 -11.06 1.28
CA LEU A 119 -0.20 -10.83 2.73
C LEU A 119 -1.03 -11.80 3.61
N GLN A 120 -2.17 -12.29 3.11
CA GLN A 120 -3.02 -13.26 3.80
C GLN A 120 -2.33 -14.61 4.04
N ASN A 121 -1.26 -14.92 3.28
CA ASN A 121 -0.36 -16.04 3.54
C ASN A 121 1.06 -15.51 3.80
N VAL A 122 1.38 -15.32 5.08
CA VAL A 122 2.63 -14.67 5.53
C VAL A 122 3.88 -15.38 5.01
N THR A 123 3.87 -16.71 4.90
CA THR A 123 5.00 -17.46 4.36
C THR A 123 5.24 -17.12 2.89
N LEU A 124 4.18 -17.05 2.07
CA LEU A 124 4.28 -16.67 0.66
C LEU A 124 4.61 -15.18 0.52
N ALA A 125 4.06 -14.32 1.39
CA ALA A 125 4.36 -12.89 1.39
C ALA A 125 5.84 -12.61 1.66
N ILE A 126 6.47 -13.34 2.59
CA ILE A 126 7.91 -13.22 2.86
C ILE A 126 8.73 -13.70 1.67
N LYS A 127 8.37 -14.84 1.05
CA LYS A 127 9.06 -15.34 -0.14
C LYS A 127 9.02 -14.31 -1.27
N GLU A 128 7.86 -13.72 -1.52
CA GLU A 128 7.71 -12.72 -2.57
C GLU A 128 8.41 -11.40 -2.22
N LEU A 129 8.40 -10.95 -0.97
CA LEU A 129 9.19 -9.80 -0.51
C LEU A 129 10.68 -10.00 -0.80
N ILE A 130 11.21 -11.18 -0.50
CA ILE A 130 12.61 -11.53 -0.78
C ILE A 130 12.87 -11.49 -2.29
N ARG A 131 12.01 -12.13 -3.10
CA ARG A 131 12.14 -12.12 -4.57
C ARG A 131 12.10 -10.71 -5.16
N CYS A 132 11.17 -9.87 -4.69
CA CYS A 132 11.09 -8.47 -5.08
C CYS A 132 12.42 -7.75 -4.84
N LYS A 133 13.09 -8.04 -3.72
CA LYS A 133 14.38 -7.45 -3.37
C LYS A 133 15.54 -8.02 -4.18
N THR A 134 15.66 -9.35 -4.25
CA THR A 134 16.86 -10.03 -4.74
C THR A 134 16.86 -10.21 -6.25
N ASP A 135 15.71 -10.55 -6.83
CA ASP A 135 15.62 -10.99 -8.22
C ASP A 135 15.07 -9.86 -9.11
N LEU A 136 14.13 -9.07 -8.59
CA LEU A 136 13.51 -7.97 -9.32
C LEU A 136 14.10 -6.58 -8.99
N HIS A 137 14.94 -6.51 -7.95
CA HIS A 137 15.56 -5.26 -7.48
C HIS A 137 14.58 -4.10 -7.19
N LEU A 138 13.35 -4.43 -6.80
CA LEU A 138 12.36 -3.46 -6.37
C LEU A 138 12.77 -2.80 -5.04
N ASN A 139 12.31 -1.58 -4.83
CA ASN A 139 12.79 -0.69 -3.78
C ASN A 139 12.04 -0.82 -2.46
N GLY A 140 10.91 -1.54 -2.43
CA GLY A 140 10.06 -1.74 -1.26
C GLY A 140 8.82 -2.56 -1.60
N ILE A 141 7.87 -2.62 -0.66
CA ILE A 141 6.60 -3.34 -0.82
C ILE A 141 5.43 -2.39 -0.51
N ILE A 142 4.35 -2.47 -1.28
CA ILE A 142 3.06 -1.86 -0.96
C ILE A 142 2.12 -2.90 -0.35
N ILE A 143 1.42 -2.53 0.74
CA ILE A 143 0.39 -3.36 1.38
C ILE A 143 -0.84 -2.52 1.76
N GLY A 144 -1.97 -3.21 2.02
CA GLY A 144 -3.19 -2.61 2.55
C GLY A 144 -3.06 -2.11 4.00
N THR A 145 -4.02 -1.31 4.48
CA THR A 145 -4.14 -0.90 5.89
C THR A 145 -4.52 -2.03 6.84
N HIS A 146 -5.03 -3.13 6.29
CA HIS A 146 -5.40 -4.37 6.94
C HIS A 146 -5.31 -5.52 5.91
N CYS A 147 -5.51 -6.75 6.37
CA CYS A 147 -5.60 -7.93 5.51
C CYS A 147 -6.81 -8.77 5.93
N ASN A 148 -7.90 -8.67 5.16
CA ASN A 148 -9.22 -9.19 5.56
C ASN A 148 -9.58 -8.65 6.96
N GLU A 149 -10.09 -9.49 7.86
CA GLU A 149 -10.45 -9.08 9.23
C GLU A 149 -9.26 -8.77 10.15
N ARG A 150 -8.01 -8.94 9.69
CA ARG A 150 -6.82 -8.77 10.53
C ARG A 150 -6.22 -7.38 10.39
N THR A 151 -6.05 -6.71 11.52
CA THR A 151 -5.21 -5.52 11.62
C THR A 151 -3.73 -5.88 11.54
N LEU A 152 -2.91 -4.91 11.13
CA LEU A 152 -1.50 -5.14 10.84
C LEU A 152 -0.60 -5.41 12.08
N ASP A 153 -1.15 -5.26 13.29
CA ASP A 153 -0.50 -5.64 14.54
C ASP A 153 -0.78 -7.10 14.97
N ASP A 154 -1.63 -7.82 14.24
CA ASP A 154 -1.90 -9.23 14.51
C ASP A 154 -0.57 -10.01 14.57
N PRO A 155 -0.34 -10.83 15.62
CA PRO A 155 0.89 -11.59 15.79
C PRO A 155 1.27 -12.45 14.58
N ILE A 156 0.31 -12.84 13.74
CA ILE A 156 0.59 -13.58 12.50
C ILE A 156 1.51 -12.81 11.56
N PHE A 157 1.49 -11.47 11.55
CA PHE A 157 2.33 -10.62 10.70
C PHE A 157 3.71 -10.32 11.28
N GLU A 158 3.99 -10.74 12.52
CA GLU A 158 5.30 -10.53 13.15
C GLU A 158 6.48 -11.07 12.31
N PRO A 159 6.40 -12.28 11.70
CA PRO A 159 7.44 -12.76 10.79
C PRO A 159 7.61 -11.89 9.54
N PHE A 160 6.53 -11.28 9.02
CA PHE A 160 6.59 -10.38 7.88
C PHE A 160 7.32 -9.08 8.23
N TRP A 161 7.01 -8.48 9.38
CA TRP A 161 7.72 -7.28 9.86
C TRP A 161 9.21 -7.52 10.06
N ARG A 162 9.57 -8.66 10.66
CA ARG A 162 10.96 -9.09 10.82
C ARG A 162 11.67 -9.20 9.47
N ALA A 163 11.06 -9.86 8.49
CA ALA A 163 11.63 -10.01 7.16
C ALA A 163 11.79 -8.66 6.46
N ALA A 164 10.79 -7.78 6.54
CA ALA A 164 10.87 -6.43 5.96
C ALA A 164 12.03 -5.62 6.55
N GLU A 165 12.25 -5.69 7.86
CA GLU A 165 13.39 -5.05 8.52
C GLU A 165 14.74 -5.67 8.12
N GLU A 166 14.85 -7.00 8.17
CA GLU A 166 16.07 -7.76 7.87
C GLU A 166 16.56 -7.48 6.44
N PHE A 167 15.64 -7.51 5.46
CA PHE A 167 15.94 -7.21 4.06
C PHE A 167 15.96 -5.71 3.75
N ARG A 168 15.73 -4.85 4.76
CA ARG A 168 15.66 -3.39 4.66
C ARG A 168 14.69 -2.95 3.56
N MET A 169 13.55 -3.62 3.46
CA MET A 169 12.46 -3.34 2.53
C MET A 169 11.49 -2.35 3.17
N PRO A 170 11.44 -1.08 2.70
CA PRO A 170 10.42 -0.13 3.14
C PRO A 170 9.03 -0.65 2.78
N ILE A 171 8.09 -0.45 3.70
CA ILE A 171 6.69 -0.85 3.54
C ILE A 171 5.83 0.41 3.33
N PHE A 172 5.20 0.52 2.16
CA PHE A 172 4.21 1.55 1.88
C PHE A 172 2.82 1.01 2.22
N ILE A 173 2.15 1.63 3.19
CA ILE A 173 0.80 1.25 3.62
C ILE A 173 -0.19 2.17 2.91
N HIS A 174 -1.03 1.57 2.08
CA HIS A 174 -2.06 2.26 1.32
C HIS A 174 -3.46 1.79 1.79
N PRO A 175 -4.39 2.71 2.11
CA PRO A 175 -5.74 2.34 2.49
C PRO A 175 -6.48 1.71 1.31
N TRP A 176 -7.15 0.60 1.59
CA TRP A 176 -8.03 -0.10 0.68
C TRP A 176 -9.17 -0.70 1.51
N ASP A 177 -10.27 -1.07 0.84
CA ASP A 177 -11.40 -1.78 1.46
C ASP A 177 -11.89 -1.12 2.76
N VAL A 178 -12.18 0.18 2.67
CA VAL A 178 -12.51 0.98 3.84
C VAL A 178 -13.78 0.41 4.50
N ALA A 179 -13.63 -0.18 5.70
CA ALA A 179 -14.72 -0.81 6.43
C ALA A 179 -15.92 0.13 6.67
N ILE A 180 -15.65 1.43 6.77
CA ILE A 180 -16.64 2.49 7.00
C ILE A 180 -17.22 3.05 5.67
N ALA A 181 -16.97 2.43 4.51
CA ALA A 181 -17.50 2.91 3.22
C ALA A 181 -19.03 2.77 3.07
N ASN A 182 -19.67 2.01 3.96
CA ASN A 182 -21.11 1.72 3.91
C ASN A 182 -21.97 2.73 4.67
N GLY A 183 -23.28 2.71 4.41
CA GLY A 183 -24.25 3.55 5.11
C GLY A 183 -24.07 5.04 4.85
N ARG A 184 -23.98 5.87 5.89
CA ARG A 184 -23.92 7.34 5.76
C ARG A 184 -22.69 7.86 5.00
N TRP A 185 -21.66 7.04 4.85
CA TRP A 185 -20.41 7.42 4.16
C TRP A 185 -20.38 6.95 2.71
N SER A 186 -21.42 6.31 2.17
CA SER A 186 -21.43 5.84 0.77
C SER A 186 -21.61 6.95 -0.27
N ARG A 187 -21.90 8.19 0.16
CA ARG A 187 -22.21 9.34 -0.71
C ARG A 187 -21.04 10.31 -0.78
N TYR A 188 -21.08 11.20 -1.79
CA TYR A 188 -20.16 12.34 -1.95
C TYR A 188 -18.67 11.97 -1.86
N VAL A 189 -18.31 10.78 -2.36
CA VAL A 189 -16.95 10.21 -2.27
C VAL A 189 -16.33 10.22 -0.86
N LEU A 190 -17.18 10.24 0.18
CA LEU A 190 -16.75 10.16 1.58
C LEU A 190 -15.92 8.91 1.93
N PRO A 191 -16.04 7.74 1.26
CA PRO A 191 -15.13 6.63 1.53
C PRO A 191 -13.68 6.98 1.22
N TYR A 192 -13.44 7.84 0.22
CA TYR A 192 -12.10 8.30 -0.14
C TYR A 192 -11.63 9.45 0.77
N ILE A 193 -12.49 10.44 1.03
CA ILE A 193 -12.11 11.63 1.79
C ILE A 193 -11.93 11.31 3.28
N VAL A 194 -12.94 10.70 3.89
CA VAL A 194 -12.99 10.44 5.35
C VAL A 194 -12.56 9.01 5.65
N GLY A 195 -13.01 8.06 4.84
CA GLY A 195 -12.74 6.65 5.05
C GLY A 195 -11.25 6.30 4.98
N MET A 196 -10.61 6.51 3.83
CA MET A 196 -9.20 6.16 3.62
C MET A 196 -8.25 6.90 4.57
N THR A 197 -8.55 8.16 4.91
CA THR A 197 -7.76 8.93 5.89
C THR A 197 -7.95 8.42 7.31
N SER A 198 -9.16 7.96 7.68
CA SER A 198 -9.43 7.32 8.96
C SER A 198 -8.72 5.96 9.08
N GLU A 199 -8.80 5.12 8.04
CA GLU A 199 -8.10 3.83 7.96
C GLU A 199 -6.59 4.00 8.16
N THR A 200 -5.97 4.90 7.40
CA THR A 200 -4.51 5.15 7.51
C THR A 200 -4.13 5.60 8.92
N THR A 201 -4.94 6.47 9.53
CA THR A 201 -4.70 6.96 10.90
C THR A 201 -4.82 5.84 11.92
N ALA A 202 -5.86 5.01 11.80
CA ALA A 202 -6.10 3.88 12.68
C ALA A 202 -4.94 2.89 12.60
N THR A 203 -4.55 2.45 11.40
CA THR A 203 -3.42 1.54 11.19
C THR A 203 -2.13 2.08 11.78
N ALA A 204 -1.81 3.37 11.55
CA ALA A 204 -0.59 3.96 12.09
C ALA A 204 -0.56 3.97 13.63
N LEU A 205 -1.68 4.31 14.27
CA LEU A 205 -1.82 4.26 15.73
C LEU A 205 -1.80 2.83 16.26
N THR A 206 -2.46 1.89 15.58
CA THR A 206 -2.45 0.47 15.93
C THR A 206 -1.03 -0.10 15.91
N LEU A 207 -0.23 0.19 14.88
CA LEU A 207 1.17 -0.25 14.82
C LEU A 207 2.04 0.36 15.93
N ALA A 208 1.79 1.63 16.27
CA ALA A 208 2.51 2.31 17.35
C ALA A 208 2.12 1.76 18.73
N PHE A 209 0.83 1.67 19.03
CA PHE A 209 0.30 1.23 20.32
C PHE A 209 0.46 -0.27 20.56
N SER A 210 0.54 -1.09 19.52
CA SER A 210 0.88 -2.52 19.65
C SER A 210 2.38 -2.77 19.81
N GLY A 211 3.22 -1.77 19.58
CA GLY A 211 4.67 -1.85 19.75
C GLY A 211 5.41 -2.47 18.55
N VAL A 212 4.82 -2.52 17.35
CA VAL A 212 5.51 -3.00 16.14
C VAL A 212 6.81 -2.22 15.93
N PHE A 213 6.77 -0.90 16.00
CA PHE A 213 7.97 -0.05 15.85
C PHE A 213 8.98 -0.15 17.00
N GLN A 214 8.57 -0.68 18.16
CA GLN A 214 9.48 -0.97 19.26
C GLN A 214 10.20 -2.30 19.03
N ARG A 215 9.51 -3.31 18.49
CA ARG A 215 10.10 -4.61 18.13
C ARG A 215 10.97 -4.55 16.87
N HIS A 216 10.62 -3.69 15.93
CA HIS A 216 11.31 -3.48 14.65
C HIS A 216 11.79 -2.02 14.51
N PRO A 217 12.84 -1.62 15.25
CA PRO A 217 13.27 -0.22 15.35
C PRO A 217 13.96 0.36 14.10
N HIS A 218 14.31 -0.47 13.12
CA HIS A 218 14.92 -0.13 11.83
C HIS A 218 13.95 -0.27 10.65
N LEU A 219 12.74 -0.77 10.88
CA LEU A 219 11.68 -0.80 9.89
C LEU A 219 11.38 0.61 9.36
N LYS A 220 11.19 0.71 8.05
CA LYS A 220 10.78 1.95 7.36
C LYS A 220 9.37 1.80 6.85
N VAL A 221 8.47 2.66 7.30
CA VAL A 221 7.07 2.66 6.88
C VAL A 221 6.72 3.99 6.24
N LEU A 222 6.12 3.94 5.04
CA LEU A 222 5.53 5.07 4.36
C LEU A 222 4.01 4.96 4.53
N LEU A 223 3.36 6.03 4.99
CA LEU A 223 1.90 6.10 5.10
C LEU A 223 1.33 6.96 3.98
N SER A 224 0.27 6.45 3.34
CA SER A 224 -0.45 7.18 2.30
C SER A 224 -1.14 8.45 2.83
N HIS A 225 -1.48 9.37 1.94
CA HIS A 225 -2.32 10.55 2.20
C HIS A 225 -2.00 11.37 3.47
N GLY A 226 -0.71 11.66 3.70
CA GLY A 226 -0.27 12.48 4.83
C GLY A 226 -0.25 11.72 6.16
N GLY A 227 -0.41 10.39 6.13
CA GLY A 227 -0.73 9.62 7.34
C GLY A 227 -2.20 9.75 7.72
N GLY A 228 -3.06 10.10 6.75
CA GLY A 228 -4.45 10.43 6.99
C GLY A 228 -4.58 11.66 7.88
N SER A 229 -5.32 11.51 8.97
CA SER A 229 -5.53 12.55 9.99
C SER A 229 -4.50 12.50 11.12
N LEU A 230 -3.52 11.59 11.08
CA LEU A 230 -2.55 11.41 12.17
C LEU A 230 -1.78 12.70 12.53
N PRO A 231 -1.27 13.52 11.60
CA PRO A 231 -0.56 14.74 11.98
C PRO A 231 -1.42 15.69 12.82
N TYR A 232 -2.72 15.77 12.51
CA TYR A 232 -3.68 16.58 13.26
C TYR A 232 -4.07 15.93 14.60
N LEU A 233 -4.22 14.61 14.63
CA LEU A 233 -4.65 13.87 15.82
C LEU A 233 -3.50 13.46 16.77
N CYS A 234 -2.24 13.71 16.40
CA CYS A 234 -1.07 13.30 17.16
C CYS A 234 -1.12 13.75 18.64
N GLY A 235 -1.47 15.01 18.91
CA GLY A 235 -1.57 15.52 20.28
C GLY A 235 -2.64 14.78 21.10
N ARG A 236 -3.77 14.44 20.46
CA ARG A 236 -4.85 13.65 21.07
C ARG A 236 -4.38 12.22 21.35
N ALA A 237 -3.66 11.60 20.43
CA ALA A 237 -3.13 10.25 20.60
C ALA A 237 -2.13 10.17 21.78
N VAL A 238 -1.22 11.14 21.90
CA VAL A 238 -0.28 11.23 23.04
C VAL A 238 -1.02 11.41 24.35
N LYS A 239 -2.06 12.26 24.39
CA LYS A 239 -2.88 12.43 25.58
C LYS A 239 -3.63 11.15 25.95
N ALA A 240 -4.20 10.45 24.97
CA ALA A 240 -4.91 9.18 25.18
C ALA A 240 -3.97 8.11 25.77
N PHE A 241 -2.77 7.96 25.22
CA PHE A 241 -1.75 7.03 25.74
C PHE A 241 -1.46 7.23 27.23
N ARG A 242 -1.41 8.50 27.69
CA ARG A 242 -1.11 8.84 29.09
C ARG A 242 -2.32 8.70 30.02
N VAL A 243 -3.53 8.94 29.52
CA VAL A 243 -4.76 8.99 30.33
C VAL A 243 -5.45 7.63 30.41
N TYR A 244 -5.27 6.77 29.42
CA TYR A 244 -5.85 5.43 29.36
C TYR A 244 -4.79 4.32 29.38
N PRO A 245 -3.87 4.28 30.37
CA PRO A 245 -2.76 3.32 30.37
C PRO A 245 -3.22 1.86 30.40
N ASN A 246 -4.39 1.58 30.98
CA ASN A 246 -4.97 0.23 31.03
C ASN A 246 -5.53 -0.26 29.68
N GLU A 247 -5.79 0.66 28.74
CA GLU A 247 -6.23 0.34 27.38
C GLU A 247 -5.06 0.23 26.39
N MET A 248 -3.84 0.58 26.84
CA MET A 248 -2.62 0.52 26.03
C MET A 248 -1.90 -0.80 26.24
N ASN A 249 -1.10 -1.21 25.26
CA ASN A 249 -0.19 -2.34 25.45
C ASN A 249 0.85 -1.98 26.54
N PRO A 250 0.92 -2.73 27.66
CA PRO A 250 1.80 -2.41 28.78
C PRO A 250 3.29 -2.51 28.41
N ASN A 251 3.61 -3.21 27.31
CA ASN A 251 4.99 -3.36 26.84
C ASN A 251 5.46 -2.19 25.96
N VAL A 252 4.59 -1.23 25.63
CA VAL A 252 4.96 -0.05 24.83
C VAL A 252 5.38 1.07 25.75
N ALA A 253 6.67 1.43 25.72
CA ALA A 253 7.24 2.41 26.64
C ALA A 253 7.15 3.86 26.13
N LEU A 254 6.98 4.05 24.82
CA LEU A 254 7.02 5.37 24.19
C LEU A 254 5.63 5.79 23.67
N PRO A 255 5.23 7.06 23.91
CA PRO A 255 4.03 7.60 23.27
C PRO A 255 4.23 7.73 21.74
N PRO A 256 3.14 7.84 20.94
CA PRO A 256 3.19 7.89 19.48
C PRO A 256 4.10 8.98 18.90
N ASP A 257 4.23 10.12 19.58
CA ASP A 257 5.13 11.20 19.17
C ASP A 257 6.60 10.78 19.24
N GLY A 258 6.98 9.80 20.06
CA GLY A 258 8.32 9.20 20.05
C GLY A 258 8.64 8.48 18.74
N PHE A 259 7.64 7.91 18.08
CA PHE A 259 7.77 7.28 16.77
C PHE A 259 7.64 8.28 15.61
N LEU A 260 6.87 9.36 15.80
CA LEU A 260 6.69 10.44 14.83
C LEU A 260 7.84 11.47 14.84
N ARG A 261 8.52 11.65 15.99
CA ARG A 261 9.57 12.66 16.22
C ARG A 261 10.90 12.02 16.65
N ARG A 262 11.36 10.94 15.98
CA ARG A 262 12.76 10.51 16.15
C ARG A 262 13.67 11.67 15.79
N SER A 263 14.23 12.24 16.85
CA SER A 263 15.06 13.42 16.85
C SER A 263 16.52 12.97 16.97
N LYS A 264 17.36 13.51 16.09
CA LYS A 264 18.82 13.60 16.18
C LYS A 264 19.72 12.39 15.88
N ILE A 265 19.24 11.16 15.68
CA ILE A 265 20.10 10.06 15.19
C ILE A 265 19.29 9.15 14.25
N SER A 266 19.60 9.16 12.95
CA SER A 266 18.99 8.38 11.85
C SER A 266 17.58 8.79 11.37
N SER A 267 17.31 8.57 10.07
CA SER A 267 16.13 9.00 9.29
C SER A 267 14.77 8.59 9.90
N PRO A 268 13.67 9.33 9.61
CA PRO A 268 12.36 9.04 10.21
C PRO A 268 11.83 7.64 9.86
N ILE A 269 11.15 7.01 10.82
CA ILE A 269 10.47 5.71 10.66
C ILE A 269 9.23 5.84 9.77
N LEU A 270 8.48 6.94 9.97
CA LEU A 270 7.25 7.24 9.25
C LEU A 270 7.49 8.36 8.24
N TRP A 271 7.18 8.05 6.99
CA TRP A 271 7.14 9.01 5.90
C TRP A 271 5.68 9.23 5.49
N PHE A 272 5.38 10.39 4.93
CA PHE A 272 4.02 10.77 4.56
C PHE A 272 3.97 11.19 3.09
N THR A 273 2.99 10.69 2.33
CA THR A 273 2.76 11.11 0.94
C THR A 273 1.63 12.15 0.88
N ILE A 274 1.78 13.30 0.23
CA ILE A 274 0.75 14.37 0.27
C ILE A 274 -0.30 14.25 -0.86
N VAL A 275 -0.14 13.32 -1.80
CA VAL A 275 -0.95 13.33 -3.03
C VAL A 275 -2.17 12.41 -2.94
N MET A 276 -3.35 12.99 -3.21
CA MET A 276 -4.55 12.28 -3.64
C MET A 276 -4.50 12.22 -5.17
N HIS A 277 -4.26 11.05 -5.74
CA HIS A 277 -4.30 10.90 -7.20
C HIS A 277 -5.73 10.53 -7.64
N SER A 278 -6.33 11.38 -8.47
CA SER A 278 -7.30 10.92 -9.47
C SER A 278 -6.51 10.18 -10.54
N ILE A 279 -6.31 8.88 -10.34
CA ILE A 279 -6.01 7.97 -11.44
C ILE A 279 -7.29 7.83 -12.26
#